data_AF-A0A2G2KU08-F1
#
_entry.id   AF-A0A2G2KU08-F1
#
_cell.length_a   1.000
_cell.length_b   1.000
_cell.length_c   1.000
_cell.angle_alpha   90.00
_cell.angle_beta   90.00
_cell.angle_gamma   90.00
#
_symmetry.space_group_name_H-M   'P 1'
#
loop_
_entity.id
_entity.type
_entity.pdbx_description
1 polymer ?
#
loop_
_entity_poly.entity_id
_entity_poly.type
_entity_poly.pdbx_seq_one_letter_code
_entity_poly.pdbx_strand_id
1 'polypeptide(L)'
;MQVCTNYDYEIIWVNDGSTDQSAKRLSQIAEENKNCLIINLRRNTGQTAAMMAGFDHCSGRSIVLIDGDLQNDPKDIPKLLKKLNEGYDL
;
A
#
# COMPACT_ATOMS: atom_id res chain seq x y z
N MET A 1 -7.47 -5.59 -11.53
CA MET A 1 -7.19 -5.65 -10.09
C MET A 1 -8.46 -5.19 -9.37
N GLN A 2 -9.32 -6.11 -8.94
CA GLN A 2 -10.61 -5.80 -8.31
C GLN A 2 -10.68 -6.65 -7.04
N VAL A 3 -10.15 -6.12 -5.95
CA VAL A 3 -9.90 -6.90 -4.72
C VAL A 3 -10.93 -6.61 -3.62
N CYS A 4 -11.65 -5.49 -3.66
CA CYS A 4 -12.60 -5.12 -2.62
C CYS A 4 -13.84 -4.43 -3.22
N THR A 5 -14.94 -5.13 -3.45
CA THR A 5 -16.14 -4.54 -4.07
C THR A 5 -17.03 -3.75 -3.10
N ASN A 6 -16.72 -3.73 -1.80
CA ASN A 6 -17.55 -3.09 -0.76
C ASN A 6 -16.79 -2.09 0.13
N TYR A 7 -15.54 -1.75 -0.18
CA TYR A 7 -14.76 -0.78 0.59
C TYR A 7 -14.19 0.28 -0.34
N ASP A 8 -14.32 1.54 0.07
CA ASP A 8 -13.45 2.59 -0.44
C ASP A 8 -12.02 2.27 -0.01
N TYR A 9 -11.08 2.42 -0.93
CA TYR A 9 -9.69 2.06 -0.69
C TYR A 9 -8.73 3.05 -1.34
N GLU A 10 -7.55 3.14 -0.74
CA GLU A 10 -6.37 3.78 -1.31
C GLU A 10 -5.21 2.80 -1.27
N ILE A 11 -4.27 2.96 -2.21
CA ILE A 11 -3.04 2.19 -2.28
C ILE A 11 -1.89 3.17 -2.22
N ILE A 12 -1.11 3.10 -1.14
CA ILE A 12 0.06 3.94 -0.95
C ILE A 12 1.31 3.13 -1.28
N TRP A 13 1.95 3.47 -2.39
CA TRP A 13 3.22 2.88 -2.80
C TRP A 13 4.38 3.73 -2.26
N VAL A 14 5.18 3.15 -1.38
CA VAL A 14 6.38 3.81 -0.87
C VAL A 14 7.61 3.24 -1.57
N ASN A 15 8.19 4.02 -2.46
CA ASN A 15 9.46 3.70 -3.11
C ASN A 15 10.63 4.16 -2.24
N ASP A 16 11.31 3.21 -1.59
CA ASP A 16 12.45 3.46 -0.72
C ASP A 16 13.78 3.63 -1.50
N GLY A 17 13.80 4.61 -2.41
CA GLY A 17 15.01 4.98 -3.14
C GLY A 17 15.50 3.94 -4.16
N SER A 18 14.59 3.24 -4.84
CA SER A 18 14.94 2.32 -5.93
C SER A 18 15.72 3.06 -7.03
N THR A 19 16.76 2.41 -7.57
CA THR A 19 17.64 2.97 -8.61
C THR A 19 17.28 2.51 -10.03
N ASP A 20 16.23 1.70 -10.16
CA ASP A 20 15.74 1.18 -11.43
C ASP A 20 14.55 2.02 -11.95
N GLN A 21 13.73 1.44 -12.81
CA GLN A 21 12.57 2.12 -13.38
C GLN A 21 11.33 2.13 -12.47
N SER A 22 11.43 1.67 -11.21
CA SER A 22 10.29 1.54 -10.30
C SER A 22 9.56 2.85 -10.08
N ALA A 23 10.27 3.94 -9.78
CA ALA A 23 9.66 5.26 -9.59
C ALA A 23 8.83 5.72 -10.81
N LYS A 24 9.37 5.48 -12.01
CA LYS A 24 8.71 5.83 -13.27
C LYS A 24 7.44 5.00 -13.49
N ARG A 25 7.53 3.68 -13.29
CA ARG A 25 6.38 2.77 -13.43
C ARG A 25 5.28 3.08 -12.42
N LEU A 26 5.65 3.34 -11.17
CA LEU A 26 4.71 3.73 -10.11
C LEU A 26 3.99 5.03 -10.45
N SER A 27 4.70 6.01 -11.02
CA SER A 27 4.08 7.27 -11.46
C SER A 27 3.03 7.03 -12.57
N GLN A 28 3.34 6.16 -13.54
CA GLN A 28 2.38 5.79 -14.60
C GLN A 28 1.14 5.08 -14.03
N ILE A 29 1.33 4.18 -13.05
CA ILE A 29 0.21 3.51 -12.38
C ILE A 29 -0.70 4.51 -11.65
N ALA A 30 -0.12 5.54 -11.03
CA ALA A 30 -0.90 6.57 -10.34
C ALA A 30 -1.64 7.52 -11.29
N GLU A 31 -1.10 7.79 -12.49
CA GLU A 31 -1.80 8.54 -13.53
C GLU A 31 -3.07 7.80 -14.01
N GLU A 32 -3.02 6.47 -14.06
CA GLU A 32 -4.13 5.62 -14.51
C GLU A 32 -5.12 5.25 -13.40
N ASN A 33 -4.72 5.38 -12.12
CA ASN A 33 -5.53 4.97 -10.97
C ASN A 33 -5.56 6.05 -9.88
N LYS A 34 -6.71 6.72 -9.76
CA LYS A 34 -6.93 7.80 -8.78
C LYS A 34 -6.85 7.36 -7.32
N ASN A 35 -6.93 6.05 -7.05
CA ASN A 35 -6.82 5.51 -5.70
C ASN A 35 -5.36 5.20 -5.32
N CYS A 36 -4.38 5.50 -6.18
CA CYS A 36 -2.97 5.28 -5.91
C CYS A 36 -2.27 6.59 -5.51
N LEU A 37 -1.55 6.55 -4.39
CA LEU A 37 -0.61 7.59 -3.96
C LEU A 37 0.82 7.03 -4.00
N ILE A 38 1.75 7.78 -4.57
CA ILE A 38 3.16 7.38 -4.65
C ILE A 38 4.01 8.30 -3.76
N ILE A 39 4.80 7.70 -2.87
CA ILE A 39 5.78 8.38 -2.04
C ILE A 39 7.16 7.91 -2.46
N ASN A 40 8.00 8.82 -2.96
CA ASN A 40 9.38 8.52 -3.32
C ASN A 40 10.32 9.06 -2.24
N LEU A 41 11.01 8.16 -1.54
CA LEU A 41 12.07 8.52 -0.60
C LEU A 41 13.34 8.84 -1.37
N ARG A 42 14.10 9.85 -0.89
CA ARG A 42 15.27 10.39 -1.60
C ARG A 42 16.42 9.38 -1.75
N ARG A 43 16.48 8.39 -0.86
CA ARG A 43 17.49 7.32 -0.82
C ARG A 43 16.88 6.13 -0.08
N ASN A 44 17.52 4.97 -0.16
CA ASN A 44 17.16 3.83 0.67
C ASN A 44 17.34 4.19 2.15
N THR A 45 16.25 4.14 2.89
CA THR A 45 16.13 4.47 4.31
C THR A 45 15.68 3.28 5.16
N GLY A 46 15.37 2.15 4.53
CA GLY A 46 14.93 0.92 5.16
C GLY A 46 13.41 0.83 5.33
N GLN A 47 12.96 -0.39 5.61
CA GLN A 47 11.53 -0.74 5.67
C GLN A 47 10.74 0.08 6.70
N THR A 48 11.30 0.31 7.89
CA THR A 48 10.61 1.06 8.94
C THR A 48 10.33 2.51 8.52
N ALA A 49 11.30 3.19 7.90
CA ALA A 49 11.12 4.55 7.42
C ALA A 49 10.09 4.60 6.28
N ALA A 50 10.12 3.61 5.38
CA ALA A 50 9.12 3.48 4.33
C ALA A 50 7.70 3.26 4.88
N MET A 51 7.55 2.37 5.87
CA MET A 51 6.26 2.14 6.54
C MET A 51 5.75 3.41 7.23
N MET A 52 6.60 4.13 7.97
CA MET A 52 6.24 5.39 8.62
C MET A 52 5.75 6.43 7.61
N ALA A 53 6.46 6.59 6.49
CA ALA A 53 6.03 7.52 5.44
C ALA A 53 4.65 7.15 4.87
N GLY A 54 4.36 5.86 4.72
CA GLY A 54 3.05 5.37 4.33
C GLY A 54 1.96 5.69 5.37
N PHE A 55 2.25 5.46 6.66
CA PHE A 55 1.32 5.77 7.75
C PHE A 55 1.01 7.27 7.85
N ASP A 56 2.01 8.13 7.69
CA ASP A 56 1.85 9.59 7.75
C ASP A 56 0.91 10.15 6.67
N HIS A 57 0.70 9.40 5.58
CA HIS A 57 -0.11 9.83 4.44
C HIS A 57 -1.40 8.99 4.25
N CYS A 58 -1.63 7.98 5.08
CA CYS A 58 -2.85 7.18 5.00
C CYS A 58 -4.02 7.85 5.72
N SER A 59 -5.22 7.61 5.19
CA SER A 59 -6.49 8.15 5.71
C SER A 59 -7.49 7.04 6.05
N GLY A 60 -7.24 5.81 5.62
CA GLY A 60 -8.07 4.65 5.88
C GLY A 60 -8.16 4.28 7.37
N ARG A 61 -9.33 3.78 7.79
CA ARG A 61 -9.57 3.27 9.15
C ARG A 61 -8.82 1.97 9.45
N SER A 62 -8.51 1.19 8.41
CA SER A 62 -7.78 -0.06 8.52
C SER A 62 -6.63 -0.02 7.54
N ILE A 63 -5.44 -0.36 8.02
CA ILE A 63 -4.21 -0.33 7.23
C ILE A 63 -3.74 -1.77 7.05
N VAL A 64 -3.49 -2.16 5.80
CA VAL A 64 -2.94 -3.47 5.47
C VAL A 64 -1.60 -3.24 4.77
N LEU A 65 -0.54 -3.79 5.36
CA LEU A 65 0.79 -3.75 4.79
C LEU A 65 1.00 -4.95 3.88
N ILE A 66 1.54 -4.71 2.69
CA ILE A 66 1.84 -5.74 1.70
C ILE A 66 3.23 -5.47 1.12
N ASP A 67 4.09 -6.48 1.15
CA ASP A 67 5.39 -6.42 0.50
C ASP A 67 5.27 -6.46 -1.04
N GLY A 68 6.16 -5.73 -1.71
CA GLY A 68 6.17 -5.61 -3.17
C GLY A 68 6.71 -6.83 -3.92
N ASP A 69 7.09 -7.89 -3.22
CA ASP A 69 7.67 -9.12 -3.77
C ASP A 69 6.64 -10.20 -4.13
N LEU A 70 5.35 -9.88 -3.98
CA LEU A 70 4.20 -10.76 -4.24
C LEU A 70 4.12 -11.99 -3.32
N GLN A 71 4.82 -12.01 -2.18
CA GLN A 71 4.66 -13.11 -1.22
C GLN A 71 3.27 -13.15 -0.57
N ASN A 72 2.58 -12.02 -0.52
CA ASN A 72 1.22 -11.92 0.01
C ASN A 72 0.21 -11.82 -1.14
N ASP A 73 -0.86 -12.64 -1.14
CA ASP A 73 -1.95 -12.52 -2.10
C ASP A 73 -2.93 -11.41 -1.64
N PRO A 74 -3.11 -10.32 -2.42
CA PRO A 74 -4.09 -9.27 -2.07
C PRO A 74 -5.51 -9.81 -1.89
N LYS A 75 -5.85 -10.97 -2.47
CA LYS A 75 -7.16 -11.62 -2.29
C LYS A 75 -7.43 -12.05 -0.84
N ASP A 76 -6.42 -12.08 0.02
CA ASP A 76 -6.59 -12.37 1.44
C ASP A 76 -7.06 -11.16 2.25
N ILE A 77 -6.92 -9.92 1.73
CA ILE A 77 -7.33 -8.69 2.42
C ILE A 77 -8.80 -8.72 2.89
N PRO A 78 -9.80 -9.12 2.08
CA PRO A 78 -11.19 -9.16 2.53
C PRO A 78 -11.41 -10.09 3.73
N LYS A 79 -10.65 -11.20 3.81
CA LYS A 79 -10.73 -12.13 4.94
C LYS A 79 -10.15 -11.51 6.21
N LEU A 80 -9.04 -10.77 6.10
CA LEU A 80 -8.45 -10.01 7.21
C LEU A 80 -9.41 -8.94 7.73
N LEU A 81 -10.00 -8.14 6.83
CA LEU A 81 -10.96 -7.10 7.18
C LEU A 81 -12.22 -7.67 7.85
N LYS A 82 -12.70 -8.83 7.39
CA LYS A 82 -13.81 -9.52 8.06
C LYS A 82 -13.48 -9.85 9.51
N LYS A 83 -12.27 -10.33 9.79
CA LYS A 83 -11.83 -10.66 11.15
C LYS A 83 -11.70 -9.43 12.03
N LEU A 84 -11.15 -8.33 11.51
CA LEU A 84 -11.11 -7.05 12.22
C LEU A 84 -12.53 -6.57 12.60
N ASN A 85 -13.50 -6.70 11.67
CA ASN A 85 -14.89 -6.32 11.93
C ASN A 85 -15.62 -7.23 12.96
N GLU A 86 -15.10 -8.44 13.23
CA GLU A 86 -15.61 -9.30 14.30
C GLU A 86 -15.14 -8.82 15.70
N GLY A 87 -14.40 -7.71 15.79
CA GLY A 87 -13.91 -7.12 17.04
C GLY A 87 -12.52 -7.63 17.45
N TYR A 88 -11.84 -8.37 16.57
CA TYR A 88 -10.43 -8.69 16.76
C TYR A 88 -9.59 -7.45 16.45
N ASP A 89 -8.58 -7.21 17.27
CA ASP A 89 -7.57 -6.18 17.08
C ASP A 89 -6.18 -6.81 17.25
N LEU A 90 -5.15 -6.18 16.69
CA LEU A 90 -3.75 -6.61 16.80
C LEU A 90 -2.88 -5.48 17.37
#